data_AF-A0A2K9NN70-F1
#
_entry.id   AF-A0A2K9NN70-F1
#
_cell.length_a   1.000
_cell.length_b   1.000
_cell.length_c   1.000
_cell.angle_alpha   90.00
_cell.angle_beta   90.00
_cell.angle_gamma   90.00
#
_symmetry.space_group_name_H-M   'P 1'
#
loop_
_entity.id
_entity.type
_entity.pdbx_description
1 polymer ?
#
loop_
_entity_poly.entity_id
_entity_poly.type
_entity_poly.pdbx_seq_one_letter_code
_entity_poly.pdbx_strand_id
1 'polypeptide(L)'
;MKLIAFLLAMPALAFGTTCYKAETATPYKVPSVLCLESIVDGTTYNQLDVVSLDGSFPAALKITETSRHNEDRLNFKAEAVLVDIWESGCGDGISAKLNVKGQLAYGEISAESLAVSVDTEVTNDTCHSHPWSETINYKLVK
;
A
#
# COMPACT_ATOMS: atom_id res chain seq x y z
N MET A 1 39.54 -37.76 -13.75
CA MET A 1 39.07 -36.78 -12.75
C MET A 1 37.70 -36.28 -13.18
N LYS A 2 36.63 -36.60 -12.44
CA LYS A 2 35.28 -36.08 -12.70
C LYS A 2 35.01 -34.98 -11.68
N LEU A 3 34.91 -33.73 -12.15
CA LEU A 3 34.44 -32.60 -11.34
C LEU A 3 32.94 -32.74 -11.17
N ILE A 4 32.50 -33.01 -9.94
CA ILE A 4 31.11 -32.94 -9.53
C ILE A 4 30.82 -31.47 -9.23
N ALA A 5 30.05 -30.81 -10.10
CA ALA A 5 29.52 -29.48 -9.84
C ALA A 5 28.38 -29.62 -8.82
N PHE A 6 28.64 -29.20 -7.58
CA PHE A 6 27.64 -29.08 -6.53
C PHE A 6 26.81 -27.83 -6.82
N LEU A 7 25.65 -27.99 -7.47
CA LEU A 7 24.66 -26.93 -7.57
C LEU A 7 24.14 -26.65 -6.16
N LEU A 8 24.59 -25.54 -5.57
CA LEU A 8 23.94 -24.93 -4.41
C LEU A 8 22.55 -24.46 -4.86
N ALA A 9 21.53 -25.27 -4.59
CA ALA A 9 20.15 -24.84 -4.63
C ALA A 9 20.00 -23.76 -3.56
N MET A 10 19.99 -22.49 -3.97
CA MET A 10 19.54 -21.40 -3.11
C MET A 10 18.09 -21.70 -2.71
N PRO A 11 17.72 -21.63 -1.42
CA PRO A 11 16.33 -21.72 -1.03
C PRO A 11 15.62 -20.52 -1.68
N ALA A 12 14.74 -20.82 -2.64
CA ALA A 12 13.78 -19.83 -3.11
C ALA A 12 12.90 -19.49 -1.90
N LEU A 13 13.16 -18.34 -1.28
CA LEU A 13 12.18 -17.71 -0.41
C LEU A 13 10.95 -17.47 -1.28
N ALA A 14 9.98 -18.37 -1.17
CA ALA A 14 8.67 -18.18 -1.78
C ALA A 14 8.01 -17.02 -1.02
N PHE A 15 8.31 -15.79 -1.41
CA PHE A 15 7.56 -14.63 -0.98
C PHE A 15 6.16 -14.77 -1.59
N GLY A 16 5.17 -15.02 -0.73
CA GLY A 16 3.78 -15.05 -1.16
C GLY A 16 3.32 -13.64 -1.48
N THR A 17 2.86 -13.40 -2.71
CA THR A 17 2.20 -12.14 -3.06
C THR A 17 0.85 -12.07 -2.34
N THR A 18 0.66 -11.04 -1.53
CA THR A 18 -0.59 -10.73 -0.84
C THR A 18 -1.31 -9.65 -1.63
N CYS A 19 -2.54 -9.92 -2.06
CA CYS A 19 -3.33 -8.98 -2.86
C CYS A 19 -4.60 -8.55 -2.13
N TYR A 20 -4.99 -7.29 -2.33
CA TYR A 20 -6.25 -6.73 -1.88
C TYR A 20 -7.03 -6.22 -3.08
N LYS A 21 -8.34 -6.46 -3.08
CA LYS A 21 -9.25 -6.02 -4.13
C LYS A 21 -10.21 -4.98 -3.59
N ALA A 22 -10.42 -3.90 -4.34
CA ALA A 22 -11.41 -2.88 -4.02
C ALA A 22 -12.81 -3.50 -3.89
N GLU A 23 -13.54 -3.10 -2.86
CA GLU A 23 -14.91 -3.58 -2.64
C GLU A 23 -15.93 -2.92 -3.58
N THR A 24 -15.63 -1.72 -4.05
CA THR A 24 -16.43 -0.93 -4.99
C THR A 24 -15.63 -0.61 -6.27
N ALA A 25 -16.29 -0.04 -7.27
CA ALA A 25 -15.62 0.41 -8.47
C ALA A 25 -14.64 1.54 -8.16
N THR A 26 -13.43 1.48 -8.71
CA THR A 26 -12.41 2.51 -8.49
C THR A 26 -12.49 3.60 -9.56
N PRO A 27 -12.24 4.87 -9.19
CA PRO A 27 -12.05 5.94 -10.15
C PRO A 27 -10.87 5.68 -11.10
N TYR A 28 -10.84 6.41 -12.22
CA TYR A 28 -9.75 6.32 -13.19
C TYR A 28 -8.37 6.51 -12.51
N LYS A 29 -7.38 5.72 -12.93
CA LYS A 29 -6.00 5.67 -12.36
C LYS A 29 -5.86 5.16 -10.92
N VAL A 30 -6.95 4.82 -10.22
CA VAL A 30 -6.87 4.13 -8.93
C VAL A 30 -6.89 2.61 -9.17
N PRO A 31 -5.83 1.86 -8.82
CA PRO A 31 -5.76 0.42 -9.07
C PRO A 31 -6.89 -0.33 -8.37
N SER A 32 -7.64 -1.18 -9.08
CA SER A 32 -8.69 -2.02 -8.48
C SER A 32 -8.14 -3.17 -7.61
N VAL A 33 -6.86 -3.49 -7.79
CA VAL A 33 -6.13 -4.51 -7.06
C VAL A 33 -4.78 -3.92 -6.65
N LEU A 34 -4.39 -4.18 -5.39
CA LEU A 34 -3.13 -3.76 -4.80
C LEU A 34 -2.43 -5.01 -4.27
N CYS A 35 -1.23 -5.31 -4.76
CA CYS A 35 -0.47 -6.50 -4.41
C CYS A 35 0.91 -6.13 -3.86
N LEU A 36 1.33 -6.81 -2.78
CA LEU A 36 2.64 -6.67 -2.17
C LEU A 36 3.19 -8.02 -1.71
N GLU A 37 4.49 -8.20 -1.79
CA GLU A 37 5.19 -9.39 -1.30
C GLU A 37 5.58 -9.23 0.18
N SER A 38 6.01 -8.03 0.57
CA SER A 38 6.39 -7.75 1.95
C SER A 38 6.29 -6.27 2.28
N ILE A 39 6.19 -5.99 3.57
CA ILE A 39 6.25 -4.66 4.17
C ILE A 39 7.14 -4.74 5.41
N VAL A 40 8.09 -3.82 5.51
CA VAL A 40 9.09 -3.81 6.59
C VAL A 40 9.26 -2.39 7.13
N ASP A 41 9.76 -2.30 8.37
CA ASP A 41 10.18 -1.00 8.91
C ASP A 41 11.32 -0.44 8.05
N GLY A 42 11.13 0.79 7.57
CA GLY A 42 11.99 1.37 6.56
C GLY A 42 13.35 1.79 7.09
N THR A 43 14.28 2.01 6.17
CA THR A 43 15.63 2.53 6.53
C THR A 43 15.60 3.99 7.01
N THR A 44 14.51 4.71 6.72
CA THR A 44 14.30 6.12 7.06
C THR A 44 13.29 6.23 8.19
N TYR A 45 13.52 7.16 9.13
CA TYR A 45 12.58 7.42 10.23
C TYR A 45 11.15 7.70 9.72
N ASN A 46 10.17 7.02 10.30
CA ASN A 46 8.73 7.14 10.02
C ASN A 46 8.31 6.72 8.60
N GLN A 47 8.96 5.69 8.04
CA GLN A 47 8.58 5.11 6.76
C GLN A 47 8.51 3.59 6.85
N LEU A 48 7.58 2.99 6.12
CA LEU A 48 7.55 1.55 5.84
C LEU A 48 7.98 1.33 4.39
N ASP A 49 8.92 0.41 4.17
CA ASP A 49 9.36 0.00 2.84
C ASP A 49 8.51 -1.19 2.38
N VAL A 50 7.98 -1.11 1.17
CA VAL A 50 7.09 -2.11 0.58
C VAL A 50 7.75 -2.72 -0.64
N VAL A 51 7.72 -4.04 -0.73
CA VAL A 51 8.10 -4.80 -1.92
C VAL A 51 6.82 -5.17 -2.68
N SER A 52 6.71 -4.70 -3.91
CA SER A 52 5.60 -4.98 -4.84
C SER A 52 6.17 -5.26 -6.23
N LEU A 53 5.98 -6.48 -6.76
CA LEU A 53 6.50 -6.89 -8.07
C LEU A 53 5.72 -6.30 -9.25
N ASP A 54 4.42 -6.02 -9.06
CA ASP A 54 3.56 -5.48 -10.12
C ASP A 54 3.51 -3.94 -10.11
N GLY A 55 4.08 -3.30 -9.08
CA GLY A 55 4.10 -1.85 -8.91
C GLY A 55 2.74 -1.24 -8.61
N SER A 56 1.73 -2.06 -8.27
CA SER A 56 0.40 -1.59 -7.88
C SER A 56 0.42 -0.93 -6.49
N PHE A 57 1.33 -1.36 -5.62
CA PHE A 57 1.51 -0.83 -4.28
C PHE A 57 2.68 0.18 -4.24
N PRO A 58 2.53 1.34 -3.58
CA PRO A 58 3.64 2.28 -3.39
C PRO A 58 4.81 1.63 -2.65
N ALA A 59 6.03 1.82 -3.15
CA ALA A 59 7.25 1.26 -2.56
C ALA A 59 7.57 1.82 -1.16
N ALA A 60 6.96 2.94 -0.78
CA ALA A 60 7.18 3.60 0.49
C ALA A 60 5.85 4.13 1.04
N LEU A 61 5.60 3.89 2.33
CA LEU A 61 4.47 4.45 3.07
C LEU A 61 5.01 5.32 4.20
N LYS A 62 4.49 6.53 4.33
CA LYS A 62 4.84 7.42 5.44
C LYS A 62 4.01 7.07 6.67
N ILE A 63 4.64 6.75 7.78
CA ILE A 63 3.96 6.54 9.07
C ILE A 63 3.44 7.89 9.56
N THR A 64 2.11 8.00 9.72
CA THR A 64 1.45 9.21 10.21
C THR A 64 1.05 9.10 11.67
N GLU A 65 0.83 7.88 12.17
CA GLU A 65 0.48 7.64 13.55
C GLU A 65 1.03 6.30 14.04
N THR A 66 1.48 6.26 15.28
CA THR A 66 1.83 5.04 16.00
C THR A 66 1.16 5.03 17.36
N SER A 67 0.62 3.90 17.79
CA SER A 67 0.14 3.73 19.16
C SER A 67 0.62 2.41 19.76
N ARG A 68 1.10 2.46 21.01
CA ARG A 68 1.54 1.25 21.71
C ARG A 68 0.32 0.40 22.05
N HIS A 69 0.32 -0.85 21.61
CA HIS A 69 -0.70 -1.83 22.00
C HIS A 69 -0.28 -2.56 23.28
N ASN A 70 0.95 -3.06 23.32
CA ASN A 70 1.60 -3.61 24.52
C ASN A 70 3.14 -3.51 24.39
N GLU A 71 3.91 -4.19 25.26
CA GLU A 71 5.39 -4.13 25.25
C GLU A 71 6.02 -4.62 23.94
N ASP A 72 5.38 -5.59 23.28
CA ASP A 72 5.90 -6.25 22.08
C ASP A 72 5.17 -5.85 20.78
N ARG A 73 4.13 -5.02 20.88
CA ARG A 73 3.22 -4.71 19.78
C ARG A 73 2.93 -3.23 19.66
N LEU A 74 3.06 -2.72 18.45
CA LEU A 74 2.79 -1.33 18.08
C LEU A 74 1.82 -1.29 16.90
N ASN A 75 0.71 -0.56 17.06
CA ASN A 75 -0.19 -0.28 15.95
C ASN A 75 0.34 0.91 15.16
N PHE A 76 0.17 0.90 13.85
CA PHE A 76 0.55 2.02 13.00
C PHE A 76 -0.58 2.40 12.03
N LYS A 77 -0.52 3.65 11.59
CA LYS A 77 -1.19 4.15 10.39
C LYS A 77 -0.12 4.73 9.47
N ALA A 78 -0.16 4.35 8.20
CA ALA A 78 0.75 4.83 7.20
C ALA A 78 -0.01 5.22 5.93
N GLU A 79 0.52 6.19 5.21
CA GLU A 79 -0.13 6.80 4.06
C GLU A 79 0.83 6.92 2.87
N ALA A 80 0.28 6.83 1.66
CA ALA A 80 0.98 7.15 0.43
C ALA A 80 0.03 7.76 -0.61
N VAL A 81 0.55 8.62 -1.46
CA VAL A 81 -0.21 9.20 -2.57
C VAL A 81 -0.15 8.21 -3.74
N LEU A 82 -1.30 7.76 -4.23
CA LEU A 82 -1.39 6.93 -5.44
C LEU A 82 -1.49 7.79 -6.69
N VAL A 83 -2.34 8.81 -6.62
CA VAL A 83 -2.62 9.74 -7.71
C VAL A 83 -2.85 11.11 -7.09
N ASP A 84 -2.25 12.14 -7.67
CA ASP A 84 -2.55 13.53 -7.35
C ASP A 84 -2.47 14.34 -8.65
N ILE A 85 -3.62 14.57 -9.27
CA ILE A 85 -3.74 15.25 -10.55
C ILE A 85 -4.82 16.31 -10.38
N TRP A 86 -4.38 17.57 -10.44
CA TRP A 86 -5.28 18.71 -10.39
C TRP A 86 -4.95 19.62 -11.56
N GLU A 87 -5.86 19.72 -12.51
CA GLU A 87 -5.69 20.64 -13.63
C GLU A 87 -5.78 22.10 -13.14
N SER A 88 -4.82 22.91 -13.55
CA SER A 88 -4.85 24.34 -13.29
C SER A 88 -5.92 24.99 -14.16
N GLY A 89 -6.92 25.64 -13.55
CA GLY A 89 -8.03 26.27 -14.26
C GLY A 89 -9.33 25.49 -14.06
N CYS A 90 -10.15 25.35 -15.11
CA CYS A 90 -11.38 24.57 -15.09
C CYS A 90 -11.13 23.26 -15.84
N GLY A 91 -11.01 22.18 -15.10
CA GLY A 91 -10.75 20.85 -15.64
C GLY A 91 -11.06 19.76 -14.61
N ASP A 92 -10.61 18.55 -14.91
CA ASP A 92 -10.81 17.42 -14.00
C ASP A 92 -9.77 17.43 -12.87
N GLY A 93 -10.18 16.95 -11.70
CA GLY A 93 -9.32 16.79 -10.53
C GLY A 93 -9.52 15.42 -9.90
N ILE A 94 -8.42 14.76 -9.56
CA ILE A 94 -8.41 13.51 -8.81
C ILE A 94 -7.24 13.47 -7.83
N SER A 95 -7.56 13.22 -6.57
CA SER A 95 -6.59 12.83 -5.55
C SER A 95 -6.97 11.47 -5.00
N ALA A 96 -5.99 10.59 -4.83
CA ALA A 96 -6.18 9.27 -4.25
C ALA A 96 -5.05 8.98 -3.27
N LYS A 97 -5.41 8.80 -2.00
CA LYS A 97 -4.47 8.53 -0.92
C LYS A 97 -4.70 7.14 -0.35
N LEU A 98 -3.68 6.29 -0.47
CA LEU A 98 -3.62 5.01 0.17
C LEU A 98 -3.44 5.19 1.68
N ASN A 99 -4.27 4.52 2.46
CA ASN A 99 -4.17 4.39 3.89
C ASN A 99 -3.98 2.92 4.25
N VAL A 100 -2.94 2.64 5.03
CA VAL A 100 -2.62 1.30 5.52
C VAL A 100 -2.58 1.34 7.04
N LYS A 101 -3.35 0.46 7.67
CA LYS A 101 -3.31 0.25 9.12
C LYS A 101 -2.89 -1.18 9.40
N GLY A 102 -2.04 -1.34 10.41
CA GLY A 102 -1.54 -2.65 10.77
C GLY A 102 -0.91 -2.66 12.15
N GLN A 103 -0.26 -3.78 12.46
CA GLN A 103 0.45 -4.00 13.70
C GLN A 103 1.86 -4.50 13.39
N LEU A 104 2.84 -3.87 14.05
CA LEU A 104 4.19 -4.37 14.19
C LEU A 104 4.22 -5.26 15.44
N ALA A 105 4.56 -6.53 15.27
CA ALA A 105 4.71 -7.49 16.36
C ALA A 105 6.08 -8.14 16.26
N TYR A 106 6.90 -8.04 17.31
CA TYR A 106 8.26 -8.60 17.32
C TYR A 106 9.15 -8.14 16.16
N GLY A 107 8.95 -6.91 15.66
CA GLY A 107 9.71 -6.36 14.54
C GLY A 107 9.19 -6.77 13.15
N GLU A 108 8.08 -7.52 13.08
CA GLU A 108 7.49 -7.98 11.83
C GLU A 108 6.10 -7.37 11.60
N ILE A 109 5.75 -7.16 10.33
CA ILE A 109 4.43 -6.70 9.90
C ILE A 109 3.83 -7.79 9.00
N SER A 110 2.69 -8.33 9.40
CA SER A 110 1.98 -9.33 8.59
C SER A 110 1.14 -8.64 7.51
N ALA A 111 1.52 -8.85 6.24
CA ALA A 111 0.76 -8.38 5.09
C ALA A 111 -0.71 -8.84 5.18
N GLU A 112 -0.99 -10.11 5.43
CA GLU A 112 -2.36 -10.64 5.50
C GLU A 112 -3.26 -9.97 6.56
N SER A 113 -2.69 -9.28 7.54
CA SER A 113 -3.40 -8.60 8.62
C SER A 113 -3.70 -7.12 8.38
N LEU A 114 -3.20 -6.54 7.28
CA LEU A 114 -3.35 -5.10 7.01
C LEU A 114 -4.80 -4.74 6.67
N ALA A 115 -5.24 -3.60 7.20
CA ALA A 115 -6.43 -2.92 6.72
C ALA A 115 -6.01 -1.86 5.69
N VAL A 116 -6.50 -2.01 4.46
CA VAL A 116 -6.13 -1.18 3.31
C VAL A 116 -7.35 -0.42 2.81
N SER A 117 -7.24 0.89 2.69
CA SER A 117 -8.27 1.74 2.09
C SER A 117 -7.66 2.84 1.25
N VAL A 118 -8.41 3.38 0.30
CA VAL A 118 -8.00 4.54 -0.49
C VAL A 118 -9.05 5.63 -0.31
N ASP A 119 -8.63 6.78 0.20
CA ASP A 119 -9.47 7.98 0.22
C ASP A 119 -9.31 8.69 -1.12
N THR A 120 -10.41 8.87 -1.83
CA THR A 120 -10.44 9.52 -3.14
C THR A 120 -11.22 10.82 -3.06
N GLU A 121 -10.73 11.84 -3.75
CA GLU A 121 -11.44 13.08 -4.03
C GLU A 121 -11.45 13.29 -5.54
N VAL A 122 -12.64 13.51 -6.12
CA VAL A 122 -12.79 13.66 -7.56
C VAL A 122 -13.70 14.84 -7.89
N THR A 123 -13.35 15.60 -8.92
CA THR A 123 -14.21 16.62 -9.53
C THR A 123 -14.04 16.59 -11.05
N ASN A 124 -15.11 16.88 -11.78
CA ASN A 124 -15.08 17.04 -13.23
C ASN A 124 -15.01 18.52 -13.67
N ASP A 125 -14.99 19.43 -12.69
CA ASP A 125 -14.81 20.86 -12.91
C ASP A 125 -14.23 21.50 -11.64
N THR A 126 -12.93 21.74 -11.66
CA THR A 126 -12.18 22.39 -10.58
C THR A 126 -12.59 23.84 -10.31
N CYS A 127 -13.32 24.53 -11.20
CA CYS A 127 -13.72 25.93 -11.03
C CYS A 127 -15.01 26.12 -10.24
N HIS A 128 -15.98 25.21 -10.43
CA HIS A 128 -17.35 25.41 -9.95
C HIS A 128 -17.93 24.22 -9.20
N SER A 129 -17.33 23.03 -9.34
CA SER A 129 -17.78 21.83 -8.66
C SER A 129 -16.96 21.59 -7.41
N HIS A 130 -17.65 21.27 -6.32
CA HIS A 130 -16.98 20.77 -5.12
C HIS A 130 -16.55 19.32 -5.39
N PRO A 131 -15.30 18.95 -5.05
CA PRO A 131 -14.90 17.55 -5.12
C PRO A 131 -15.82 16.69 -4.25
N TRP A 132 -16.20 15.54 -4.79
CA TRP A 132 -16.85 14.51 -3.99
C TRP A 132 -15.77 13.57 -3.44
N SER A 133 -15.92 13.19 -2.18
CA SER A 133 -14.99 12.33 -1.47
C SER A 133 -15.61 10.96 -1.19
N GLU A 134 -14.82 9.91 -1.31
CA GLU A 134 -15.21 8.54 -0.97
C GLU A 134 -14.00 7.80 -0.38
N THR A 135 -14.26 6.87 0.56
CA THR A 135 -13.25 5.92 1.03
C THR A 135 -13.57 4.55 0.44
N ILE A 136 -12.65 4.03 -0.38
CA ILE A 136 -12.74 2.71 -0.99
C ILE A 136 -11.96 1.73 -0.11
N ASN A 137 -12.66 0.77 0.49
CA ASN A 137 -12.02 -0.30 1.26
C ASN A 137 -11.53 -1.40 0.32
N TYR A 138 -10.40 -2.03 0.69
CA TYR A 138 -9.84 -3.16 -0.03
C TYR A 138 -9.87 -4.40 0.86
N LYS A 139 -10.30 -5.53 0.30
CA LYS A 139 -10.35 -6.82 0.98
C LYS A 139 -9.25 -7.74 0.49
N LEU A 140 -8.62 -8.44 1.42
CA LEU A 140 -7.66 -9.51 1.12
C LEU A 140 -8.30 -10.54 0.19
N VAL A 141 -7.64 -10.84 -0.92
CA VAL A 141 -7.98 -11.92 -1.85
C VAL A 141 -6.87 -12.95 -1.81
N LYS A 142 -7.24 -14.21 -1.60
CA LYS A 142 -6.34 -15.36 -1.56
C LYS A 142 -6.36 -16.10 -2.89
#